data_AF-A0A081PGB3-F1
#
_entry.id   AF-A0A081PGB3-F1
#
_cell.length_a   1.000
_cell.length_b   1.000
_cell.length_c   1.000
_cell.angle_alpha   90.00
_cell.angle_beta   90.00
_cell.angle_gamma   90.00
#
_symmetry.space_group_name_H-M   'P 1'
#
loop_
_entity.id
_entity.type
_entity.pdbx_description
1 polymer ?
#
loop_
_entity_poly.entity_id
_entity_poly.type
_entity_poly.pdbx_seq_one_letter_code
_entity_poly.pdbx_strand_id
1 'polypeptide(L)'
;MRYLSFLTFCLITMLMACQQEKPVKKEIKDFKSGIESVKGIRYTEVKRRFSNGLSFDTTGFQQEPSWIIEFYSADTVLAWDPAQQKMQGFHLHHDHKDVYNFAKEWFRFKSVSKDSLVFQRLQVTSKAIADDIRSDVNMTFYADSYIKKLSSSAEVLQRPSKADTTFIKQMIERAERNPTNADSVFAGRIPVQLIPRDNRIQVQKISTVDKLNGRTEAYDYLYPRFRIIIPDSYKDFGFEFNVLVDSNGKMHLGKFYMNMPEYKESRKKVLQGIIDVYLTSLLIIKPGTTLGLPHSSEITVSVKGKK
;
A
#
# COMPACT_ATOMS: atom_id res chain seq x y z
N MET A 1 49.67 -1.16 39.78
CA MET A 1 49.71 -1.38 38.32
C MET A 1 48.38 -1.80 37.68
N ARG A 2 47.38 -2.35 38.40
CA ARG A 2 46.08 -2.74 37.81
C ARG A 2 45.10 -1.58 37.54
N TYR A 3 45.17 -0.49 38.29
CA TYR A 3 44.27 0.67 38.12
C TYR A 3 44.69 1.61 36.99
N LEU A 4 45.98 1.61 36.61
CA LEU A 4 46.50 2.47 35.55
C LEU A 4 46.11 1.98 34.15
N SER A 5 46.00 0.65 33.97
CA SER A 5 45.50 0.02 32.74
C SER A 5 43.99 0.19 32.54
N PHE A 6 43.22 0.33 33.63
CA PHE A 6 41.76 0.55 33.53
C PHE A 6 41.43 2.00 33.14
N LEU A 7 42.20 2.97 33.64
CA LEU A 7 42.04 4.37 33.27
C LEU A 7 42.41 4.65 31.80
N THR A 8 43.42 3.96 31.27
CA THR A 8 43.83 4.10 29.86
C THR A 8 42.82 3.45 28.91
N PHE A 9 42.14 2.37 29.31
CA PHE A 9 41.11 1.73 28.47
C PHE A 9 39.83 2.60 28.35
N CYS A 10 39.40 3.26 29.44
CA CYS A 10 38.25 4.18 29.40
C CYS A 10 38.51 5.46 28.57
N LEU A 11 39.75 5.95 28.52
CA LEU A 11 40.10 7.15 27.77
C LEU A 11 40.10 6.92 26.25
N ILE A 12 40.46 5.71 25.81
CA ILE A 12 40.46 5.32 24.38
C ILE A 12 39.03 5.10 23.87
N THR A 13 38.11 4.62 24.70
CA THR A 13 36.70 4.45 24.32
C THR A 13 35.93 5.78 24.17
N MET A 14 36.37 6.87 24.81
CA MET A 14 35.75 8.19 24.62
C MET A 14 36.20 8.93 23.35
N LEU A 15 37.36 8.58 22.77
CA LEU A 15 37.87 9.19 21.54
C LEU A 15 37.33 8.54 20.25
N MET A 16 36.63 7.41 20.37
CA MET A 16 35.92 6.73 19.27
C MET A 16 34.45 7.16 19.13
N ALA A 17 34.02 8.20 19.84
CA ALA A 17 32.72 8.84 19.60
C ALA A 17 32.76 9.56 18.24
N CYS A 18 32.39 8.81 17.19
CA CYS A 18 32.18 9.27 15.84
C CYS A 18 31.59 10.68 15.79
N GLN A 19 32.27 11.57 15.07
CA GLN A 19 31.66 12.76 14.49
C GLN A 19 30.47 12.30 13.65
N GLN A 20 29.25 12.44 14.19
CA GLN A 20 28.06 12.47 13.36
C GLN A 20 28.15 13.77 12.55
N GLU A 21 28.51 13.65 11.27
CA GLU A 21 28.24 14.70 10.29
C GLU A 21 26.74 15.01 10.39
N LYS A 22 26.43 16.19 10.93
CA LYS A 22 25.06 16.70 10.91
C LYS A 22 24.63 16.73 9.43
N PRO A 23 23.49 16.13 9.06
CA PRO A 23 23.03 16.21 7.68
C PRO A 23 22.89 17.68 7.33
N VAL A 24 23.69 18.15 6.38
CA VAL A 24 23.60 19.49 5.82
C VAL A 24 22.23 19.60 5.18
N LYS A 25 21.28 20.17 5.91
CA LYS A 25 20.01 20.62 5.34
C LYS A 25 20.34 21.71 4.33
N LYS A 26 20.48 21.32 3.06
CA LYS A 26 20.30 22.26 1.95
C LYS A 26 18.86 22.72 2.02
N GLU A 27 18.61 23.83 2.70
CA GLU A 27 17.40 24.59 2.43
C GLU A 27 17.35 24.85 0.93
N ILE A 28 16.21 24.55 0.31
CA ILE A 28 15.95 24.90 -1.08
C ILE A 28 16.00 26.43 -1.12
N LYS A 29 17.16 26.97 -1.52
CA LYS A 29 17.36 28.39 -1.79
C LYS A 29 16.28 28.80 -2.79
N ASP A 30 15.36 29.62 -2.30
CA ASP A 30 14.25 30.24 -3.02
C ASP A 30 13.46 29.30 -3.94
N PHE A 31 12.52 28.55 -3.36
CA PHE A 31 11.60 27.67 -4.07
C PHE A 31 10.91 28.35 -5.27
N LYS A 32 10.59 29.65 -5.18
CA LYS A 32 9.97 30.38 -6.29
C LYS A 32 10.91 30.45 -7.49
N SER A 33 12.18 30.76 -7.26
CA SER A 33 13.20 30.72 -8.32
C SER A 33 13.37 29.30 -8.92
N GLY A 34 13.23 28.26 -8.08
CA GLY A 34 13.21 26.87 -8.51
C GLY A 34 12.04 26.55 -9.43
N ILE A 35 10.81 26.95 -9.08
CA ILE A 35 9.63 26.75 -9.93
C ILE A 35 9.74 27.50 -11.25
N GLU A 36 10.17 28.76 -11.23
CA GLU A 36 10.32 29.55 -12.46
C GLU A 36 11.29 28.87 -13.45
N SER A 37 12.32 28.17 -12.95
CA SER A 37 13.25 27.42 -13.80
C SER A 37 12.66 26.17 -14.48
N VAL A 38 11.52 25.67 -13.98
CA VAL A 38 10.84 24.45 -14.46
C VAL A 38 9.44 24.72 -15.02
N LYS A 39 9.09 26.00 -15.17
CA LYS A 39 7.81 26.45 -15.75
C LYS A 39 7.61 25.90 -17.17
N GLY A 40 6.40 25.42 -17.45
CA GLY A 40 6.01 24.84 -18.73
C GLY A 40 6.63 23.48 -19.05
N ILE A 41 7.36 22.86 -18.11
CA ILE A 41 7.85 21.49 -18.26
C ILE A 41 6.81 20.54 -17.70
N ARG A 42 6.35 19.61 -18.55
CA ARG A 42 5.48 18.50 -18.14
C ARG A 42 6.30 17.40 -17.49
N TYR A 43 5.86 17.00 -16.30
CA TYR A 43 6.47 15.97 -15.48
C TYR A 43 5.50 14.82 -15.25
N THR A 44 5.97 13.61 -15.48
CA THR A 44 5.22 12.38 -15.23
C THR A 44 5.82 11.68 -14.00
N GLU A 45 4.97 11.29 -13.04
CA GLU A 45 5.39 10.52 -11.88
C GLU A 45 5.87 9.15 -12.32
N VAL A 46 7.11 8.82 -12.01
CA VAL A 46 7.73 7.55 -12.40
C VAL A 46 7.92 6.61 -11.22
N LYS A 47 8.00 7.13 -9.98
CA LYS A 47 8.17 6.29 -8.79
C LYS A 47 7.43 6.87 -7.61
N ARG A 48 6.81 6.00 -6.82
CA ARG A 48 6.31 6.30 -5.49
C ARG A 48 6.81 5.26 -4.51
N ARG A 49 7.49 5.69 -3.45
CA ARG A 49 8.31 4.84 -2.58
C ARG A 49 8.22 5.26 -1.11
N PHE A 50 8.22 4.28 -0.21
CA PHE A 50 8.47 4.53 1.21
C PHE A 50 9.94 4.92 1.44
N SER A 51 10.29 5.39 2.65
CA SER A 51 11.68 5.75 2.95
C SER A 51 12.66 4.57 2.88
N ASN A 52 12.17 3.34 2.98
CA ASN A 52 12.96 2.13 2.74
C ASN A 52 13.28 1.87 1.24
N GLY A 53 12.79 2.71 0.33
CA GLY A 53 13.01 2.59 -1.12
C GLY A 53 12.10 1.59 -1.83
N LEU A 54 11.19 0.91 -1.12
CA LEU A 54 10.22 -0.02 -1.69
C LEU A 54 8.93 0.70 -2.06
N SER A 55 8.23 0.16 -3.06
CA SER A 55 6.85 0.55 -3.39
C SER A 55 5.82 -0.20 -2.56
N PHE A 56 6.22 -1.28 -1.89
CA PHE A 56 5.32 -2.11 -1.08
C PHE A 56 5.61 -1.95 0.40
N ASP A 57 4.56 -2.04 1.23
CA ASP A 57 4.68 -2.22 2.67
C ASP A 57 4.43 -3.68 3.08
N THR A 58 4.52 -3.95 4.38
CA THR A 58 4.33 -5.31 4.94
C THR A 58 2.88 -5.79 4.93
N THR A 59 1.91 -4.92 4.65
CA THR A 59 0.50 -5.29 4.52
C THR A 59 0.16 -5.74 3.10
N GLY A 60 1.06 -5.51 2.14
CA GLY A 60 0.82 -5.70 0.71
C GLY A 60 0.37 -4.42 0.01
N PHE A 61 0.32 -3.27 0.71
CA PHE A 61 -0.06 -2.01 0.09
C PHE A 61 1.04 -1.52 -0.85
N GLN A 62 0.65 -1.27 -2.11
CA GLN A 62 1.50 -0.74 -3.15
C GLN A 62 1.27 0.75 -3.38
N GLN A 63 2.37 1.50 -3.37
CA GLN A 63 2.44 2.88 -3.81
C GLN A 63 2.54 2.94 -5.34
N GLU A 64 1.43 3.29 -5.99
CA GLU A 64 1.36 3.38 -7.45
C GLU A 64 1.50 4.81 -7.94
N PRO A 65 2.52 5.12 -8.75
CA PRO A 65 2.64 6.43 -9.38
C PRO A 65 1.51 6.67 -10.37
N SER A 66 0.93 7.86 -10.34
CA SER A 66 -0.27 8.19 -11.12
C SER A 66 -0.36 9.67 -11.54
N TRP A 67 0.50 10.53 -11.00
CA TRP A 67 0.41 11.97 -11.23
C TRP A 67 1.12 12.39 -12.52
N ILE A 68 0.52 13.36 -13.20
CA ILE A 68 1.16 14.13 -14.26
C ILE A 68 0.92 15.59 -13.92
N ILE A 69 1.98 16.38 -13.87
CA ILE A 69 1.93 17.77 -13.43
C ILE A 69 2.75 18.68 -14.34
N GLU A 70 2.43 19.96 -14.32
CA GLU A 70 3.17 21.02 -15.01
C GLU A 70 3.04 22.32 -14.21
N PHE A 71 4.15 23.04 -14.01
CA PHE A 71 4.09 24.36 -13.37
C PHE A 71 3.74 25.42 -14.41
N TYR A 72 2.56 26.05 -14.27
CA TYR A 72 2.12 27.13 -15.15
C TYR A 72 2.71 28.48 -14.72
N SER A 73 2.86 28.69 -13.42
CA SER A 73 3.49 29.87 -12.79
C SER A 73 4.05 29.50 -11.42
N ALA A 74 4.76 30.41 -10.75
CA ALA A 74 5.23 30.24 -9.38
C ALA A 74 4.15 29.81 -8.37
N ASP A 75 2.89 30.10 -8.65
CA ASP A 75 1.73 29.90 -7.77
C ASP A 75 0.65 28.99 -8.36
N THR A 76 0.86 28.44 -9.56
CA THR A 76 -0.13 27.59 -10.24
C THR A 76 0.52 26.33 -10.78
N VAL A 77 -0.01 25.19 -10.36
CA VAL A 77 0.34 23.87 -10.87
C VAL A 77 -0.86 23.29 -11.61
N LEU A 78 -0.61 22.77 -12.79
CA LEU A 78 -1.56 21.98 -13.54
C LEU A 78 -1.37 20.51 -13.16
N ALA A 79 -2.45 19.79 -12.91
CA ALA A 79 -2.43 18.34 -12.72
C ALA A 79 -3.44 17.66 -13.64
N TRP A 80 -3.09 16.50 -14.18
CA TRP A 80 -3.96 15.74 -15.09
C TRP A 80 -5.16 15.14 -14.36
N ASP A 81 -6.37 15.44 -14.82
CA ASP A 81 -7.60 14.77 -14.39
C ASP A 81 -7.92 13.62 -15.37
N PRO A 82 -7.81 12.35 -14.94
CA PRO A 82 -8.12 11.20 -15.78
C PRO A 82 -9.61 11.07 -16.11
N ALA A 83 -10.53 11.62 -15.32
CA ALA A 83 -11.96 11.57 -15.63
C ALA A 83 -12.33 12.55 -16.75
N GLN A 84 -11.74 13.75 -16.71
CA GLN A 84 -12.01 14.80 -17.69
C GLN A 84 -11.02 14.84 -18.87
N GLN A 85 -9.96 14.02 -18.81
CA GLN A 85 -8.91 13.94 -19.83
C GLN A 85 -8.28 15.30 -20.16
N LYS A 86 -8.05 16.13 -19.13
CA LYS A 86 -7.41 17.44 -19.28
C LYS A 86 -6.59 17.82 -18.06
N MET A 87 -5.64 18.73 -18.27
CA MET A 87 -4.91 19.36 -17.17
C MET A 87 -5.82 20.38 -16.47
N GLN A 88 -5.95 20.26 -15.15
CA GLN A 88 -6.67 21.20 -14.30
C GLN A 88 -5.69 22.05 -13.50
N GLY A 89 -5.96 23.35 -13.43
CA GLY A 89 -5.15 24.28 -12.64
C GLY A 89 -5.53 24.26 -11.17
N PHE A 90 -4.51 24.21 -10.32
CA PHE A 90 -4.62 24.31 -8.87
C PHE A 90 -3.68 25.41 -8.38
N HIS A 91 -4.17 26.25 -7.47
CA HIS A 91 -3.32 27.21 -6.79
C HIS A 91 -2.37 26.46 -5.83
N LEU A 92 -1.09 26.79 -5.91
CA LEU A 92 -0.04 26.23 -5.07
C LEU A 92 0.05 27.06 -3.79
N HIS A 93 -0.61 26.59 -2.74
CA HIS A 93 -0.64 27.28 -1.46
C HIS A 93 0.63 26.96 -0.69
N HIS A 94 1.44 27.96 -0.41
CA HIS A 94 2.57 27.84 0.51
C HIS A 94 2.07 27.88 1.96
N ASP A 95 2.56 26.96 2.78
CA ASP A 95 2.34 27.00 4.22
C ASP A 95 3.65 27.39 4.93
N HIS A 96 4.43 26.42 5.42
CA HIS A 96 5.71 26.68 6.09
C HIS A 96 6.85 25.88 5.47
N LYS A 97 8.06 26.45 5.51
CA LYS A 97 9.28 25.83 4.95
C LYS A 97 9.05 25.42 3.49
N ASP A 98 9.25 24.13 3.20
CA ASP A 98 9.14 23.46 1.91
C ASP A 98 7.79 22.73 1.73
N VAL A 99 6.78 23.07 2.54
CA VAL A 99 5.45 22.45 2.51
C VAL A 99 4.46 23.30 1.72
N TYR A 100 3.79 22.66 0.77
CA TYR A 100 2.80 23.28 -0.10
C TYR A 100 1.58 22.39 -0.24
N ASN A 101 0.42 23.01 -0.52
CA ASN A 101 -0.81 22.31 -0.85
C ASN A 101 -1.23 22.60 -2.29
N PHE A 102 -1.57 21.56 -3.03
CA PHE A 102 -2.31 21.68 -4.27
C PHE A 102 -3.17 20.43 -4.48
N ALA A 103 -4.25 20.55 -5.25
CA ALA A 103 -5.17 19.44 -5.52
C ALA A 103 -5.66 18.70 -4.24
N LYS A 104 -5.85 19.46 -3.14
CA LYS A 104 -6.25 18.95 -1.80
C LYS A 104 -5.24 18.02 -1.13
N GLU A 105 -4.01 17.94 -1.64
CA GLU A 105 -2.94 17.11 -1.12
C GLU A 105 -1.79 18.00 -0.63
N TRP A 106 -1.13 17.55 0.44
CA TRP A 106 0.02 18.25 1.03
C TRP A 106 1.32 17.60 0.58
N PHE A 107 2.29 18.42 0.18
CA PHE A 107 3.57 17.95 -0.32
C PHE A 107 4.71 18.73 0.33
N ARG A 108 5.78 18.02 0.68
CA ARG A 108 7.09 18.58 0.96
C ARG A 108 7.98 18.45 -0.27
N PHE A 109 8.48 19.57 -0.77
CA PHE A 109 9.37 19.58 -1.93
C PHE A 109 10.80 19.27 -1.48
N LYS A 110 11.42 18.24 -2.06
CA LYS A 110 12.78 17.81 -1.72
C LYS A 110 13.80 18.21 -2.77
N SER A 111 13.43 18.15 -4.05
CA SER A 111 14.30 18.51 -5.16
C SER A 111 13.47 18.99 -6.36
N VAL A 112 13.97 20.04 -7.01
CA VAL A 112 13.38 20.62 -8.23
C VAL A 112 14.50 20.84 -9.24
N SER A 113 14.34 20.27 -10.43
CA SER A 113 15.26 20.43 -11.56
C SER A 113 14.50 20.26 -12.88
N LYS A 114 15.10 20.71 -14.00
CA LYS A 114 14.50 20.57 -15.33
C LYS A 114 14.25 19.11 -15.73
N ASP A 115 15.06 18.17 -15.25
CA ASP A 115 14.95 16.76 -15.60
C ASP A 115 14.06 15.97 -14.62
N SER A 116 14.03 16.37 -13.34
CA SER A 116 13.35 15.61 -12.30
C SER A 116 12.85 16.46 -11.14
N LEU A 117 11.76 15.99 -10.52
CA LEU A 117 11.21 16.52 -9.28
C LEU A 117 11.12 15.41 -8.25
N VAL A 118 11.36 15.74 -6.99
CA VAL A 118 11.16 14.81 -5.87
C VAL A 118 10.34 15.49 -4.79
N PHE A 119 9.19 14.90 -4.49
CA PHE A 119 8.28 15.34 -3.45
C PHE A 119 8.14 14.27 -2.37
N GLN A 120 7.69 14.66 -1.20
CA GLN A 120 7.15 13.78 -0.19
C GLN A 120 5.69 14.15 0.04
N ARG A 121 4.76 13.22 -0.18
CA ARG A 121 3.34 13.41 0.15
C ARG A 121 3.19 13.34 1.67
N LEU A 122 2.41 14.26 2.23
CA LEU A 122 2.17 14.40 3.66
C LEU A 122 0.69 14.16 3.96
N GLN A 123 0.41 13.34 4.95
CA GLN A 123 -0.91 13.28 5.55
C GLN A 123 -0.99 14.37 6.62
N VAL A 124 -1.92 15.32 6.46
CA VAL A 124 -2.19 16.36 7.46
C VAL A 124 -3.52 16.08 8.13
N THR A 125 -3.54 16.03 9.46
CA THR A 125 -4.75 15.83 10.26
C THR A 125 -4.72 16.81 11.42
N SER A 126 -5.81 17.57 11.61
CA SER A 126 -5.92 18.57 12.68
C SER A 126 -4.74 19.54 12.72
N LYS A 127 -4.27 20.00 11.54
CA LYS A 127 -3.11 20.90 11.36
C LYS A 127 -1.75 20.31 11.77
N ALA A 128 -1.67 19.01 12.01
CA ALA A 128 -0.41 18.30 12.26
C ALA A 128 -0.10 17.36 11.09
N ILE A 129 1.17 17.32 10.68
CA ILE A 129 1.67 16.32 9.73
C ILE A 129 1.81 15.00 10.49
N ALA A 130 1.19 13.92 10.00
CA ALA A 130 1.34 12.60 10.57
C ALA A 130 2.80 12.15 10.48
N ASP A 131 3.31 11.52 11.53
CA ASP A 131 4.68 11.00 11.65
C ASP A 131 4.80 9.51 11.29
N ASP A 132 3.74 8.93 10.73
CA ASP A 132 3.65 7.53 10.35
C ASP A 132 3.81 7.30 8.83
N ILE A 133 3.61 6.04 8.42
CA ILE A 133 3.73 5.56 7.04
C ILE A 133 2.87 6.35 6.03
N ARG A 134 1.81 7.04 6.47
CA ARG A 134 0.94 7.83 5.59
C ARG A 134 1.63 9.07 5.04
N SER A 135 2.58 9.63 5.78
CA SER A 135 3.46 10.73 5.35
C SER A 135 4.82 10.25 4.88
N ASP A 136 5.12 8.95 4.95
CA ASP A 136 6.36 8.37 4.46
C ASP A 136 6.27 7.99 2.97
N VAL A 137 5.93 8.95 2.11
CA VAL A 137 5.68 8.66 0.69
C VAL A 137 6.47 9.62 -0.19
N ASN A 138 7.57 9.13 -0.76
CA ASN A 138 8.43 9.86 -1.68
C ASN A 138 7.98 9.63 -3.13
N MET A 139 7.67 10.70 -3.83
CA MET A 139 7.25 10.72 -5.23
C MET A 139 8.39 11.28 -6.08
N THR A 140 8.76 10.57 -7.15
CA THR A 140 9.74 11.03 -8.14
C THR A 140 9.05 11.21 -9.47
N PHE A 141 9.27 12.38 -10.06
CA PHE A 141 8.77 12.73 -11.38
C PHE A 141 9.94 12.98 -12.31
N TYR A 142 9.78 12.57 -13.56
CA TYR A 142 10.71 12.90 -14.64
C TYR A 142 10.03 13.78 -15.66
N ALA A 143 10.77 14.73 -16.20
CA ALA A 143 10.32 15.50 -17.34
C ALA A 143 10.12 14.55 -18.53
N ASP A 144 9.08 14.79 -19.33
CA ASP A 144 8.79 13.93 -20.48
C ASP A 144 9.95 13.91 -21.49
N SER A 145 10.70 15.01 -21.61
CA SER A 145 11.94 15.09 -22.39
C SER A 145 13.05 14.18 -21.84
N TYR A 146 13.18 14.10 -20.52
CA TYR A 146 14.16 13.23 -19.86
C TYR A 146 13.78 11.75 -20.01
N ILE A 147 12.49 11.40 -19.89
CA ILE A 147 12.01 10.03 -20.16
C ILE A 147 12.36 9.60 -21.59
N LYS A 148 12.15 10.48 -22.58
CA LYS A 148 12.55 10.23 -23.98
C LYS A 148 14.06 10.04 -24.13
N LYS A 149 14.87 10.86 -23.45
CA LYS A 149 16.35 10.73 -23.44
C LYS A 149 16.80 9.38 -22.87
N LEU A 150 16.07 8.82 -21.91
CA LEU A 150 16.33 7.48 -21.37
C LEU A 150 15.94 6.35 -22.32
N SER A 151 15.38 6.65 -23.51
CA SER A 151 14.83 5.66 -24.45
C SER A 151 13.83 4.71 -23.78
N SER A 152 13.01 5.27 -22.89
CA SER A 152 12.04 4.52 -22.09
C SER A 152 10.65 5.16 -22.19
N SER A 153 9.66 4.57 -21.52
CA SER A 153 8.32 5.12 -21.35
C SER A 153 8.00 5.30 -19.87
N ALA A 154 7.03 6.17 -19.57
CA ALA A 154 6.53 6.33 -18.20
C ALA A 154 6.08 4.98 -17.62
N GLU A 155 5.32 4.20 -18.38
CA GLU A 155 4.83 2.88 -17.96
C GLU A 155 5.97 1.94 -17.56
N VAL A 156 7.06 1.88 -18.33
CA VAL A 156 8.23 1.04 -18.01
C VAL A 156 8.91 1.50 -16.72
N LEU A 157 9.04 2.82 -16.53
CA LEU A 157 9.69 3.39 -15.35
C LEU A 157 8.83 3.27 -14.08
N GLN A 158 7.51 3.20 -14.23
CA GLN A 158 6.54 3.01 -13.15
C GLN A 158 6.46 1.57 -12.66
N ARG A 159 7.03 0.60 -13.39
CA ARG A 159 7.00 -0.81 -12.98
C ARG A 159 7.76 -1.03 -11.66
N PRO A 160 7.30 -2.00 -10.85
CA PRO A 160 8.03 -2.46 -9.68
C PRO A 160 9.48 -2.84 -10.01
N SER A 161 10.38 -2.50 -9.09
CA SER A 161 11.81 -2.74 -9.20
C SER A 161 12.17 -4.18 -8.87
N LYS A 162 13.44 -4.54 -9.13
CA LYS A 162 13.98 -5.83 -8.66
C LYS A 162 13.92 -5.96 -7.13
N ALA A 163 14.16 -4.87 -6.40
CA ALA A 163 14.07 -4.86 -4.94
C ALA A 163 12.64 -5.14 -4.45
N ASP A 164 11.63 -4.55 -5.10
CA ASP A 164 10.22 -4.86 -4.80
C ASP A 164 9.91 -6.33 -5.07
N THR A 165 10.39 -6.86 -6.19
CA THR A 165 10.18 -8.26 -6.55
C THR A 165 10.80 -9.20 -5.51
N THR A 166 12.03 -8.93 -5.06
CA THR A 166 12.69 -9.72 -4.01
C THR A 166 11.94 -9.62 -2.69
N PHE A 167 11.52 -8.42 -2.29
CA PHE A 167 10.75 -8.20 -1.07
C PHE A 167 9.43 -8.99 -1.09
N ILE A 168 8.68 -8.92 -2.18
CA ILE A 168 7.43 -9.70 -2.34
C ILE A 168 7.71 -11.20 -2.29
N LYS A 169 8.75 -11.70 -2.97
CA LYS A 169 9.12 -13.13 -2.89
C LYS A 169 9.39 -13.58 -1.44
N GLN A 170 10.10 -12.78 -0.66
CA GLN A 170 10.35 -13.09 0.75
C GLN A 170 9.06 -13.10 1.58
N MET A 171 8.13 -12.18 1.32
CA MET A 171 6.82 -12.18 1.97
C MET A 171 6.02 -13.44 1.61
N ILE A 172 6.04 -13.84 0.34
CA ILE A 172 5.39 -15.08 -0.13
C ILE A 172 6.00 -16.30 0.57
N GLU A 173 7.33 -16.43 0.59
CA GLU A 173 8.01 -17.53 1.29
C GLU A 173 7.68 -17.59 2.79
N ARG A 174 7.47 -16.44 3.45
CA ARG A 174 7.01 -16.41 4.84
C ARG A 174 5.57 -16.91 4.98
N ALA A 175 4.67 -16.46 4.10
CA ALA A 175 3.26 -16.82 4.11
C ALA A 175 3.07 -18.32 3.81
N GLU A 176 3.76 -18.85 2.80
CA GLU A 176 3.65 -20.25 2.38
C GLU A 176 4.27 -21.24 3.37
N ARG A 177 5.23 -20.81 4.20
CA ARG A 177 5.73 -21.62 5.32
C ARG A 177 4.70 -21.77 6.43
N ASN A 178 3.72 -20.88 6.52
CA ASN A 178 2.71 -20.86 7.58
C ASN A 178 1.31 -20.53 7.01
N PRO A 179 0.76 -21.33 6.08
CA PRO A 179 -0.42 -20.97 5.30
C PRO A 179 -1.70 -20.81 6.15
N THR A 180 -1.70 -21.31 7.38
CA THR A 180 -2.80 -21.19 8.34
C THR A 180 -2.60 -20.08 9.36
N ASN A 181 -1.49 -19.34 9.31
CA ASN A 181 -1.18 -18.28 10.26
C ASN A 181 -1.47 -16.89 9.65
N ALA A 182 -2.49 -16.21 10.19
CA ALA A 182 -2.91 -14.89 9.74
C ALA A 182 -1.82 -13.82 9.84
N ASP A 183 -0.88 -13.96 10.78
CA ASP A 183 0.19 -12.97 10.98
C ASP A 183 1.37 -13.19 10.02
N SER A 184 1.30 -14.22 9.17
CA SER A 184 2.30 -14.52 8.14
C SER A 184 1.88 -14.10 6.73
N VAL A 185 0.58 -13.87 6.51
CA VAL A 185 0.01 -13.53 5.20
C VAL A 185 -0.07 -12.02 5.01
N PHE A 186 -0.26 -11.60 3.77
CA PHE A 186 -0.45 -10.21 3.38
C PHE A 186 -1.50 -10.10 2.26
N ALA A 187 -1.99 -8.90 2.01
CA ALA A 187 -3.01 -8.70 0.99
C ALA A 187 -2.42 -8.86 -0.43
N GLY A 188 -3.13 -9.60 -1.28
CA GLY A 188 -2.80 -9.68 -2.71
C GLY A 188 -3.20 -8.40 -3.44
N ARG A 189 -2.30 -7.83 -4.26
CA ARG A 189 -2.61 -6.65 -5.10
C ARG A 189 -3.83 -6.90 -5.99
N ILE A 190 -3.93 -8.12 -6.52
CA ILE A 190 -5.16 -8.69 -7.05
C ILE A 190 -5.71 -9.61 -5.94
N PRO A 191 -6.84 -9.26 -5.31
CA PRO A 191 -7.37 -10.05 -4.21
C PRO A 191 -7.89 -11.41 -4.71
N VAL A 192 -8.06 -12.34 -3.78
CA VAL A 192 -8.73 -13.62 -4.01
C VAL A 192 -10.03 -13.42 -4.78
N GLN A 193 -10.31 -14.31 -5.73
CA GLN A 193 -11.57 -14.31 -6.47
C GLN A 193 -12.37 -15.55 -6.10
N LEU A 194 -13.61 -15.31 -5.71
CA LEU A 194 -14.60 -16.35 -5.42
C LEU A 194 -15.62 -16.34 -6.54
N ILE A 195 -15.58 -17.37 -7.39
CA ILE A 195 -16.41 -17.46 -8.59
C ILE A 195 -17.45 -18.57 -8.38
N PRO A 196 -18.76 -18.27 -8.45
CA PRO A 196 -19.81 -19.30 -8.46
C PRO A 196 -19.57 -20.36 -9.53
N ARG A 197 -19.69 -21.65 -9.17
CA ARG A 197 -19.71 -22.74 -10.16
C ARG A 197 -21.04 -22.83 -10.92
N ASP A 198 -22.12 -22.38 -10.27
CA ASP A 198 -23.46 -22.33 -10.86
C ASP A 198 -24.22 -21.08 -10.40
N ASN A 199 -25.40 -20.86 -10.98
CA ASN A 199 -26.21 -19.66 -10.74
C ASN A 199 -27.00 -19.68 -9.43
N ARG A 200 -26.92 -20.76 -8.64
CA ARG A 200 -27.67 -20.89 -7.38
C ARG A 200 -26.96 -20.14 -6.26
N ILE A 201 -25.64 -20.25 -6.19
CA ILE A 201 -24.84 -19.52 -5.19
C ILE A 201 -24.58 -18.08 -5.65
N GLN A 202 -24.80 -17.12 -4.75
CA GLN A 202 -24.51 -15.72 -5.02
C GLN A 202 -23.25 -15.31 -4.26
N VAL A 203 -22.31 -14.69 -4.96
CA VAL A 203 -21.10 -14.12 -4.37
C VAL A 203 -20.99 -12.65 -4.75
N GLN A 204 -20.87 -11.79 -3.75
CA GLN A 204 -20.71 -10.36 -3.93
C GLN A 204 -19.48 -9.88 -3.16
N LYS A 205 -18.51 -9.28 -3.86
CA LYS A 205 -17.45 -8.51 -3.20
C LYS A 205 -18.07 -7.23 -2.64
N ILE A 206 -17.89 -6.98 -1.35
CA ILE A 206 -18.31 -5.75 -0.69
C ILE A 206 -17.14 -4.78 -0.76
N SER A 207 -17.35 -3.62 -1.37
CA SER A 207 -16.36 -2.55 -1.35
C SER A 207 -16.27 -1.92 0.03
N THR A 208 -15.05 -1.57 0.43
CA THR A 208 -14.73 -0.87 1.68
C THR A 208 -14.48 0.62 1.48
N VAL A 209 -14.68 1.11 0.24
CA VAL A 209 -14.51 2.53 -0.12
C VAL A 209 -15.51 3.37 0.66
N ASP A 210 -14.98 4.33 1.38
CA ASP A 210 -15.72 5.30 2.18
C ASP A 210 -14.96 6.62 2.10
N LYS A 211 -15.32 7.43 1.10
CA LYS A 211 -14.65 8.71 0.83
C LYS A 211 -14.81 9.71 1.97
N LEU A 212 -15.89 9.62 2.74
CA LEU A 212 -16.13 10.51 3.88
C LEU A 212 -15.17 10.20 5.02
N ASN A 213 -14.85 8.92 5.23
CA ASN A 213 -13.90 8.47 6.24
C ASN A 213 -12.48 8.23 5.67
N GLY A 214 -12.17 8.76 4.47
CA GLY A 214 -10.83 8.72 3.87
C GLY A 214 -10.39 7.35 3.33
N ARG A 215 -11.29 6.37 3.22
CA ARG A 215 -11.01 5.08 2.57
C ARG A 215 -11.26 5.20 1.08
N THR A 216 -10.18 5.28 0.31
CA THR A 216 -10.23 5.37 -1.15
C THR A 216 -10.16 4.00 -1.81
N GLU A 217 -10.43 3.97 -3.11
CA GLU A 217 -10.32 2.79 -3.97
C GLU A 217 -8.92 2.14 -3.90
N ALA A 218 -7.88 2.92 -3.57
CA ALA A 218 -6.51 2.42 -3.42
C ALA A 218 -6.33 1.41 -2.28
N TYR A 219 -7.22 1.43 -1.27
CA TYR A 219 -7.17 0.53 -0.11
C TYR A 219 -8.15 -0.65 -0.24
N ASP A 220 -9.02 -0.68 -1.25
CA ASP A 220 -10.14 -1.62 -1.34
C ASP A 220 -9.70 -3.10 -1.47
N TYR A 221 -8.48 -3.36 -1.92
CA TYR A 221 -7.95 -4.72 -2.03
C TYR A 221 -7.29 -5.24 -0.75
N LEU A 222 -7.00 -4.38 0.23
CA LEU A 222 -6.25 -4.79 1.43
C LEU A 222 -7.05 -5.70 2.35
N TYR A 223 -8.36 -5.47 2.45
CA TYR A 223 -9.25 -6.20 3.32
C TYR A 223 -10.48 -6.68 2.55
N PRO A 224 -10.29 -7.60 1.58
CA PRO A 224 -11.37 -8.04 0.71
C PRO A 224 -12.47 -8.73 1.50
N ARG A 225 -13.72 -8.27 1.34
CA ARG A 225 -14.90 -8.82 2.01
C ARG A 225 -15.87 -9.38 0.99
N PHE A 226 -16.44 -10.54 1.29
CA PHE A 226 -17.40 -11.21 0.42
C PHE A 226 -18.69 -11.53 1.17
N ARG A 227 -19.83 -11.27 0.54
CA ARG A 227 -21.13 -11.81 0.94
C ARG A 227 -21.45 -13.01 0.07
N ILE A 228 -21.76 -14.13 0.70
CA ILE A 228 -22.04 -15.41 0.04
C ILE A 228 -23.42 -15.88 0.48
N ILE A 229 -24.32 -16.13 -0.47
CA ILE A 229 -25.66 -16.68 -0.22
C ILE A 229 -25.72 -18.07 -0.84
N ILE A 230 -25.90 -19.07 0.01
CA ILE A 230 -26.01 -20.48 -0.34
C ILE A 230 -27.49 -20.88 -0.25
N PRO A 231 -28.15 -21.22 -1.38
CA PRO A 231 -29.47 -21.81 -1.35
C PRO A 231 -29.41 -23.31 -1.00
N ASP A 232 -30.55 -23.89 -0.66
CA ASP A 232 -30.74 -25.33 -0.37
C ASP A 232 -29.79 -25.88 0.71
N SER A 233 -29.44 -25.04 1.68
CA SER A 233 -28.60 -25.47 2.80
C SER A 233 -29.40 -26.36 3.76
N TYR A 234 -28.73 -27.28 4.45
CA TYR A 234 -29.39 -28.19 5.41
C TYR A 234 -30.23 -27.48 6.49
N LYS A 235 -29.82 -26.26 6.88
CA LYS A 235 -30.50 -25.39 7.85
C LYS A 235 -30.17 -23.94 7.56
N ASP A 236 -31.03 -23.03 7.99
CA ASP A 236 -30.70 -21.60 7.97
C ASP A 236 -29.52 -21.30 8.88
N PHE A 237 -28.56 -20.51 8.39
CA PHE A 237 -27.46 -20.02 9.18
C PHE A 237 -26.91 -18.70 8.63
N GLY A 238 -26.18 -17.97 9.49
CA GLY A 238 -25.47 -16.75 9.11
C GLY A 238 -24.20 -16.62 9.94
N PHE A 239 -23.04 -16.61 9.28
CA PHE A 239 -21.74 -16.46 9.94
C PHE A 239 -20.85 -15.48 9.22
N GLU A 240 -20.05 -14.75 9.99
CA GLU A 240 -18.96 -13.93 9.48
C GLU A 240 -17.64 -14.42 10.10
N PHE A 241 -16.65 -14.68 9.26
CA PHE A 241 -15.35 -15.18 9.67
C PHE A 241 -14.28 -14.89 8.61
N ASN A 242 -13.02 -14.96 9.00
CA ASN A 242 -11.90 -14.82 8.11
C ASN A 242 -11.49 -16.19 7.56
N VAL A 243 -11.02 -16.19 6.31
CA VAL A 243 -10.50 -17.36 5.62
C VAL A 243 -9.14 -16.99 5.05
N LEU A 244 -8.15 -17.84 5.28
CA LEU A 244 -6.88 -17.76 4.57
C LEU A 244 -6.98 -18.62 3.32
N VAL A 245 -6.71 -18.04 2.16
CA VAL A 245 -6.68 -18.76 0.89
C VAL A 245 -5.23 -18.89 0.49
N ASP A 246 -4.73 -20.13 0.42
CA ASP A 246 -3.34 -20.42 0.08
C ASP A 246 -3.03 -20.17 -1.41
N SER A 247 -1.76 -20.31 -1.79
CA SER A 247 -1.31 -20.14 -3.19
C SER A 247 -1.97 -21.10 -4.20
N ASN A 248 -2.57 -22.20 -3.75
CA ASN A 248 -3.28 -23.18 -4.57
C ASN A 248 -4.80 -22.96 -4.58
N GLY A 249 -5.31 -21.96 -3.83
CA GLY A 249 -6.74 -21.73 -3.68
C GLY A 249 -7.42 -22.57 -2.59
N LYS A 250 -6.65 -23.29 -1.76
CA LYS A 250 -7.19 -24.02 -0.60
C LYS A 250 -7.57 -23.02 0.49
N MET A 251 -8.74 -23.22 1.06
CA MET A 251 -9.29 -22.38 2.13
C MET A 251 -8.98 -22.97 3.50
N HIS A 252 -8.46 -22.13 4.39
CA HIS A 252 -8.20 -22.44 5.79
C HIS A 252 -9.00 -21.50 6.68
N LEU A 253 -9.63 -22.03 7.72
CA LEU A 253 -10.32 -21.20 8.69
C LEU A 253 -9.33 -20.26 9.39
N GLY A 254 -9.59 -18.96 9.32
CA GLY A 254 -8.84 -17.92 9.99
C GLY A 254 -9.47 -17.48 11.30
N LYS A 255 -9.37 -16.17 11.58
CA LYS A 255 -9.96 -15.55 12.76
C LYS A 255 -11.50 -15.56 12.67
N PHE A 256 -12.17 -15.84 13.78
CA PHE A 256 -13.63 -15.74 13.90
C PHE A 256 -14.00 -15.23 15.28
N TYR A 257 -15.12 -14.55 15.38
CA TYR A 257 -15.59 -13.97 16.63
C TYR A 257 -16.28 -15.03 17.51
N MET A 258 -15.94 -15.04 18.80
CA MET A 258 -16.54 -15.91 19.81
C MET A 258 -16.53 -15.24 21.19
N ASN A 259 -17.68 -15.22 21.85
CA ASN A 259 -17.85 -14.63 23.19
C ASN A 259 -17.64 -15.62 24.33
N MET A 260 -17.80 -16.91 24.04
CA MET A 260 -17.77 -17.99 25.04
C MET A 260 -16.66 -18.98 24.65
N PRO A 261 -15.54 -19.01 25.39
CA PRO A 261 -14.42 -19.88 25.08
C PRO A 261 -14.79 -21.37 25.00
N GLU A 262 -15.78 -21.82 25.76
CA GLU A 262 -16.19 -23.24 25.85
C GLU A 262 -16.75 -23.75 24.50
N TYR A 263 -17.35 -22.88 23.70
CA TYR A 263 -17.92 -23.23 22.39
C TYR A 263 -16.96 -23.03 21.22
N LYS A 264 -15.71 -22.61 21.47
CA LYS A 264 -14.74 -22.27 20.42
C LYS A 264 -14.47 -23.45 19.49
N GLU A 265 -14.21 -24.63 20.02
CA GLU A 265 -13.93 -25.82 19.21
C GLU A 265 -15.16 -26.31 18.43
N SER A 266 -16.35 -26.24 19.04
CA SER A 266 -17.60 -26.56 18.35
C SER A 266 -17.84 -25.60 17.18
N ARG A 267 -17.68 -24.30 17.40
CA ARG A 267 -17.80 -23.28 16.34
C ARG A 267 -16.77 -23.49 15.25
N LYS A 268 -15.51 -23.77 15.62
CA LYS A 268 -14.43 -24.05 14.67
C LYS A 268 -14.82 -25.19 13.72
N LYS A 269 -15.36 -26.29 14.25
CA LYS A 269 -15.85 -27.42 13.43
C LYS A 269 -16.99 -27.03 12.50
N VAL A 270 -17.94 -26.21 12.96
CA VAL A 270 -19.04 -25.72 12.12
C VAL A 270 -18.53 -24.85 10.98
N LEU A 271 -17.65 -23.88 11.26
CA LEU A 271 -17.10 -22.98 10.25
C LEU A 271 -16.21 -23.73 9.26
N GLN A 272 -15.39 -24.67 9.73
CA GLN A 272 -14.60 -25.54 8.87
C GLN A 272 -15.50 -26.39 7.97
N GLY A 273 -16.59 -26.97 8.50
CA GLY A 273 -17.57 -27.70 7.71
C GLY A 273 -18.24 -26.83 6.63
N ILE A 274 -18.48 -25.54 6.90
CA ILE A 274 -19.00 -24.61 5.87
C ILE A 274 -18.00 -24.44 4.73
N ILE A 275 -16.71 -24.26 5.05
CA ILE A 275 -15.65 -24.15 4.07
C ILE A 275 -15.59 -25.43 3.21
N ASP A 276 -15.42 -26.57 3.86
CA ASP A 276 -15.14 -27.85 3.19
C ASP A 276 -16.33 -28.34 2.35
N VAL A 277 -17.56 -28.20 2.88
CA VAL A 277 -18.76 -28.74 2.23
C VAL A 277 -19.35 -27.77 1.22
N TYR A 278 -19.46 -26.48 1.55
CA TYR A 278 -20.16 -25.53 0.68
C TYR A 278 -19.20 -24.68 -0.13
N LEU A 279 -18.24 -23.99 0.49
CA LEU A 279 -17.43 -23.02 -0.24
C LEU A 279 -16.53 -23.71 -1.28
N THR A 280 -15.84 -24.79 -0.90
CA THR A 280 -14.96 -25.53 -1.82
C THR A 280 -15.73 -26.27 -2.92
N SER A 281 -16.95 -26.72 -2.65
CA SER A 281 -17.76 -27.47 -3.63
C SER A 281 -18.53 -26.58 -4.60
N LEU A 282 -19.00 -25.40 -4.15
CA LEU A 282 -19.85 -24.49 -4.92
C LEU A 282 -19.08 -23.37 -5.61
N LEU A 283 -17.82 -23.13 -5.22
CA LEU A 283 -17.01 -22.04 -5.77
C LEU A 283 -15.76 -22.57 -6.51
N ILE A 284 -15.32 -21.77 -7.47
CA ILE A 284 -13.97 -21.79 -8.01
C ILE A 284 -13.19 -20.71 -7.26
N ILE A 285 -12.15 -21.10 -6.55
CA ILE A 285 -11.31 -20.20 -5.75
C ILE A 285 -10.04 -19.91 -6.54
N LYS A 286 -9.81 -18.63 -6.87
CA LYS A 286 -8.51 -18.17 -7.38
C LYS A 286 -7.75 -17.46 -6.26
N PRO A 287 -6.48 -17.82 -6.02
CA PRO A 287 -5.68 -17.22 -4.96
C PRO A 287 -5.45 -15.72 -5.22
N GLY A 288 -5.12 -14.99 -4.15
CA GLY A 288 -4.61 -13.64 -4.27
C GLY A 288 -3.26 -13.64 -4.97
N THR A 289 -2.98 -12.59 -5.74
CA THR A 289 -1.70 -12.46 -6.45
C THR A 289 -1.10 -11.08 -6.32
N THR A 290 0.24 -11.03 -6.25
CA THR A 290 1.02 -9.79 -6.26
C THR A 290 2.18 -9.96 -7.23
N LEU A 291 2.36 -9.01 -8.15
CA LEU A 291 3.32 -9.12 -9.27
C LEU A 291 3.13 -10.40 -10.12
N GLY A 292 1.90 -10.91 -10.20
CA GLY A 292 1.58 -12.17 -10.90
C GLY A 292 1.96 -13.45 -10.15
N LEU A 293 2.46 -13.34 -8.91
CA LEU A 293 2.79 -14.48 -8.07
C LEU A 293 1.61 -14.80 -7.13
N PRO A 294 1.04 -16.02 -7.16
CA PRO A 294 0.01 -16.42 -6.22
C PRO A 294 0.60 -16.64 -4.82
N HIS A 295 -0.15 -16.27 -3.80
CA HIS A 295 0.27 -16.43 -2.41
C HIS A 295 -0.90 -16.49 -1.44
N SER A 296 -0.61 -17.00 -0.25
CA SER A 296 -1.53 -17.01 0.87
C SER A 296 -1.98 -15.60 1.24
N SER A 297 -3.30 -15.39 1.31
CA SER A 297 -3.91 -14.09 1.65
C SER A 297 -5.21 -14.27 2.43
N GLU A 298 -5.55 -13.28 3.27
CA GLU A 298 -6.74 -13.32 4.11
C GLU A 298 -7.93 -12.62 3.43
N ILE A 299 -9.11 -13.21 3.55
CA ILE A 299 -10.39 -12.62 3.16
C ILE A 299 -11.37 -12.68 4.33
N THR A 300 -12.33 -11.76 4.37
CA THR A 300 -13.51 -11.88 5.25
C THR A 300 -14.69 -12.38 4.45
N VAL A 301 -15.39 -13.40 4.95
CA VAL A 301 -16.61 -13.93 4.34
C VAL A 301 -17.79 -13.80 5.28
N SER A 302 -18.91 -13.30 4.77
CA SER A 302 -20.22 -13.28 5.40
C SER A 302 -21.09 -14.28 4.64
N VAL A 303 -21.31 -15.45 5.24
CA VAL A 303 -21.97 -16.59 4.60
C VAL A 303 -23.36 -16.79 5.19
N LYS A 304 -24.37 -16.81 4.33
CA LYS A 304 -25.76 -17.09 4.70
C LYS A 304 -26.27 -18.33 3.97
N GLY A 305 -26.68 -19.34 4.73
CA GLY A 305 -27.42 -20.49 4.22
C GLY A 305 -28.92 -20.25 4.33
N LYS A 306 -29.66 -20.61 3.28
CA LYS A 306 -31.13 -20.66 3.27
C LYS A 306 -31.57 -22.09 2.99
N LYS A 307 -32.46 -22.62 3.82
CA LYS A 307 -33.10 -23.93 3.60
C LYS A 307 -34.20 -23.82 2.54
#